data_AF-R1GQF9-F1
#
_entry.id   AF-R1GQF9-F1
#
_cell.length_a   1.000
_cell.length_b   1.000
_cell.length_c   1.000
_cell.angle_alpha   90.00
_cell.angle_beta   90.00
_cell.angle_gamma   90.00
#
_symmetry.space_group_name_H-M   'P 1'
#
loop_
_entity.id
_entity.type
_entity.pdbx_description
1 polymer ?
#
loop_
_entity_poly.entity_id
_entity_poly.type
_entity_poly.pdbx_seq_one_letter_code
_entity_poly.pdbx_strand_id
1 'polypeptide(L)'
;MSAWEDLTTSELAIAQQSKKEAAQAELTPEEKAASRITEPQIKKYWREKERARKVPRVHQQDLSVHEKVLREFDTSGQYGPCIGNARIKRWKRAHRLGLKPPIEVLAVLLKEGRDNTKAQRAHVDELLGSRFVET
;
A
#
# COMPACT_ATOMS: atom_id res chain seq x y z
N MET A 1 -22.32 -2.40 23.07
CA MET A 1 -20.84 -2.41 23.16
C MET A 1 -20.35 -2.16 21.76
N SER A 2 -19.85 -0.95 21.54
CA SER A 2 -19.66 -0.39 20.21
C SER A 2 -18.28 -0.86 19.73
N ALA A 3 -18.16 -1.41 18.52
CA ALA A 3 -16.92 -1.98 17.95
C ALA A 3 -15.77 -0.98 17.73
N TRP A 4 -15.79 0.14 18.45
CA TRP A 4 -14.87 1.28 18.40
C TRP A 4 -14.09 1.45 19.71
N GLU A 5 -14.41 0.67 20.74
CA GLU A 5 -13.80 0.79 22.09
C GLU A 5 -12.41 0.14 22.16
N ASP A 6 -12.02 -0.70 21.19
CA ASP A 6 -10.75 -1.43 21.18
C ASP A 6 -9.74 -0.92 20.12
N LEU A 7 -10.03 0.16 19.40
CA LEU A 7 -9.11 0.71 18.39
C LEU A 7 -8.07 1.60 19.05
N THR A 8 -6.80 1.33 18.77
CA THR A 8 -5.70 2.17 19.24
C THR A 8 -5.81 3.59 18.68
N THR A 9 -5.23 4.56 19.38
CA THR A 9 -5.24 5.97 18.96
C THR A 9 -4.70 6.17 17.53
N SER A 10 -3.75 5.33 17.11
CA SER A 10 -3.20 5.34 15.74
C SER A 10 -4.20 4.81 14.71
N GLU A 11 -4.93 3.74 15.02
CA GLU A 11 -5.96 3.18 14.14
C GLU A 11 -7.13 4.15 13.95
N LEU A 12 -7.54 4.84 15.00
CA LEU A 12 -8.56 5.89 14.94
C LEU A 12 -8.10 7.07 14.08
N ALA A 13 -6.87 7.53 14.26
CA ALA A 13 -6.30 8.62 13.45
C ALA A 13 -6.20 8.23 11.96
N ILE A 14 -5.80 6.99 11.66
CA ILE A 14 -5.75 6.47 10.28
C ILE A 14 -7.15 6.41 9.68
N ALA A 15 -8.13 5.86 10.39
CA ALA A 15 -9.50 5.71 9.91
C ALA A 15 -10.18 7.07 9.66
N GLN A 16 -10.02 8.03 10.58
CA GLN A 16 -10.55 9.39 10.43
C GLN A 16 -9.92 10.09 9.23
N GLN A 17 -8.60 9.95 9.05
CA GLN A 17 -7.91 10.59 7.93
C GLN A 17 -8.29 9.94 6.59
N SER A 18 -8.45 8.62 6.53
CA SER A 18 -8.92 7.90 5.33
C SER A 18 -10.34 8.34 4.93
N LYS A 19 -11.25 8.52 5.90
CA LYS A 19 -12.60 9.04 5.65
C LYS A 19 -12.60 10.47 5.09
N LYS A 20 -11.75 11.34 5.64
CA LYS A 20 -11.63 12.74 5.19
C LYS A 20 -11.06 12.83 3.76
N GLU A 21 -10.06 12.01 3.42
CA GLU A 21 -9.51 11.95 2.07
C GLU A 21 -10.47 11.32 1.05
N ALA A 22 -11.31 10.36 1.47
CA ALA A 22 -12.34 9.76 0.61
C ALA A 22 -13.50 10.72 0.31
N ALA A 23 -13.90 11.55 1.29
CA ALA A 23 -15.02 12.48 1.14
C ALA A 23 -14.72 13.70 0.25
N GLN A 24 -13.45 14.00 -0.03
CA GLN A 24 -13.04 15.31 -0.53
C GLN A 24 -12.44 15.32 -1.95
N ALA A 25 -12.36 14.19 -2.66
CA ALA A 25 -11.57 14.11 -3.90
C ALA A 25 -12.34 13.58 -5.11
N GLU A 26 -12.57 14.46 -6.08
CA GLU A 26 -12.50 14.09 -7.50
C GLU A 26 -11.21 13.30 -7.73
N LEU A 27 -11.26 12.20 -8.51
CA LEU A 27 -10.06 11.41 -8.76
C LEU A 27 -8.97 12.31 -9.35
N THR A 28 -7.78 12.30 -8.73
CA THR A 28 -6.64 13.02 -9.28
C THR A 28 -6.26 12.44 -10.65
N PRO A 29 -5.54 13.18 -11.51
CA PRO A 29 -5.11 12.67 -12.80
C PRO A 29 -4.36 11.32 -12.71
N GLU A 30 -3.58 11.14 -11.64
CA GLU A 30 -2.85 9.90 -11.35
C GLU A 30 -3.79 8.78 -10.94
N GLU A 31 -4.81 9.07 -10.12
CA GLU A 31 -5.82 8.08 -9.73
C GLU A 31 -6.66 7.66 -10.94
N LYS A 32 -6.98 8.59 -11.85
CA LYS A 32 -7.62 8.29 -13.15
C LYS A 32 -6.72 7.48 -14.08
N ALA A 33 -5.40 7.68 -14.03
CA ALA A 33 -4.46 6.84 -14.77
C ALA A 33 -4.35 5.44 -14.16
N ALA A 34 -4.26 5.35 -12.83
CA ALA A 34 -4.17 4.10 -12.09
C ALA A 34 -5.45 3.25 -12.21
N SER A 35 -6.63 3.86 -12.22
CA SER A 35 -7.89 3.12 -12.41
C SER A 35 -8.02 2.44 -13.77
N ARG A 36 -7.31 2.95 -14.79
CA ARG A 36 -7.23 2.34 -16.13
C ARG A 36 -6.25 1.17 -16.21
N ILE A 37 -5.44 0.94 -15.19
CA ILE A 37 -4.48 -0.18 -15.16
C ILE A 37 -5.24 -1.49 -14.88
N THR A 38 -5.07 -2.44 -15.79
CA THR A 38 -5.74 -3.74 -15.79
C THR A 38 -4.95 -4.80 -15.01
N GLU A 39 -5.62 -5.89 -14.59
CA GLU A 39 -4.97 -7.02 -13.92
C GLU A 39 -3.80 -7.62 -14.71
N PRO A 40 -3.90 -7.83 -16.05
CA PRO A 40 -2.77 -8.31 -16.83
C PRO A 40 -1.57 -7.36 -16.82
N GLN A 41 -1.78 -6.04 -16.77
CA GLN A 41 -0.71 -5.05 -16.69
C GLN A 41 0.03 -5.13 -15.34
N ILE A 42 -0.70 -5.26 -14.22
CA ILE A 42 -0.11 -5.46 -12.88
C ILE A 42 0.71 -6.76 -12.86
N LYS A 43 0.17 -7.85 -13.41
CA LYS A 43 0.88 -9.13 -13.51
C LYS A 43 2.12 -9.01 -14.39
N LYS A 44 2.04 -8.28 -15.51
CA LYS A 44 3.19 -8.03 -16.39
C LYS A 44 4.29 -7.26 -15.65
N TYR A 45 3.93 -6.16 -14.97
CA TYR A 45 4.85 -5.38 -14.14
C TYR A 45 5.58 -6.25 -13.11
N TRP A 46 4.86 -7.11 -12.39
CA TRP A 46 5.48 -8.00 -11.41
C TRP A 46 6.42 -9.03 -12.06
N ARG A 47 6.02 -9.65 -13.16
CA ARG A 47 6.89 -10.60 -13.91
C ARG A 47 8.17 -9.94 -14.40
N GLU A 48 8.12 -8.68 -14.82
CA GLU A 48 9.31 -7.93 -15.25
C GLU A 48 10.26 -7.68 -14.07
N LYS A 49 9.73 -7.35 -12.89
CA LYS A 49 10.51 -7.24 -11.65
C LYS A 49 11.15 -8.56 -11.26
N GLU A 50 10.44 -9.68 -11.40
CA GLU A 50 11.00 -11.01 -11.13
C GLU A 50 12.09 -11.39 -12.12
N ARG A 51 11.87 -11.15 -13.43
CA ARG A 51 12.85 -11.43 -14.49
C ARG A 51 14.14 -10.62 -14.34
N ALA A 52 14.06 -9.42 -13.77
CA ALA A 52 15.24 -8.59 -13.51
C ALA A 52 16.13 -9.13 -12.36
N ARG A 53 15.63 -10.08 -11.55
CA ARG A 53 16.42 -10.66 -10.46
C ARG A 53 17.29 -11.82 -10.95
N LYS A 54 18.48 -11.94 -10.38
CA LYS A 54 19.39 -13.09 -10.61
C LYS A 54 18.92 -14.36 -9.91
N VAL A 55 18.19 -14.22 -8.80
CA VAL A 55 17.74 -15.33 -7.97
C VAL A 55 16.22 -15.29 -7.75
N PRO A 56 15.54 -16.44 -7.73
CA PRO A 56 14.14 -16.54 -7.38
C PRO A 56 13.86 -15.93 -6.00
N ARG A 57 12.65 -15.42 -5.81
CA ARG A 57 12.18 -15.03 -4.48
C ARG A 57 11.74 -16.29 -3.72
N VAL A 58 12.08 -16.34 -2.43
CA VAL A 58 11.73 -17.44 -1.53
C VAL A 58 10.64 -17.00 -0.55
N HIS A 59 9.85 -17.94 -0.04
CA HIS A 59 8.77 -17.71 0.93
C HIS A 59 7.69 -16.71 0.44
N GLN A 60 7.31 -16.81 -0.84
CA GLN A 60 6.28 -15.97 -1.45
C GLN A 60 5.22 -16.77 -2.22
N GLN A 61 5.15 -18.09 -1.99
CA GLN A 61 4.24 -19.00 -2.67
C GLN A 61 2.78 -18.63 -2.38
N ASP A 62 2.47 -18.25 -1.14
CA ASP A 62 1.11 -17.94 -0.68
C ASP A 62 0.73 -16.46 -0.84
N LEU A 63 1.63 -15.63 -1.38
CA LEU A 63 1.38 -14.20 -1.56
C LEU A 63 0.68 -13.93 -2.90
N SER A 64 -0.38 -13.13 -2.85
CA SER A 64 -1.00 -12.58 -4.05
C SER A 64 -0.03 -11.66 -4.80
N VAL A 65 -0.25 -11.44 -6.09
CA VAL A 65 0.55 -10.49 -6.89
C VAL A 65 0.44 -9.08 -6.32
N HIS A 66 -0.74 -8.70 -5.82
CA HIS A 66 -0.96 -7.41 -5.18
C HIS A 66 -0.06 -7.25 -3.94
N GLU A 67 -0.08 -8.23 -3.04
CA GLU A 67 0.73 -8.20 -1.83
C GLU A 67 2.23 -8.15 -2.15
N LYS A 68 2.67 -8.89 -3.16
CA LYS A 68 4.05 -8.84 -3.66
C LYS A 68 4.44 -7.44 -4.15
N VAL A 69 3.58 -6.79 -4.95
CA VAL A 69 3.78 -5.43 -5.45
C VAL A 69 3.87 -4.43 -4.30
N LEU A 70 2.98 -4.54 -3.31
CA LEU A 70 2.93 -3.63 -2.16
C LEU A 70 4.13 -3.82 -1.22
N ARG A 71 4.57 -5.06 -0.96
CA ARG A 71 5.77 -5.34 -0.15
C ARG A 71 7.05 -4.85 -0.82
N GLU A 72 7.16 -4.98 -2.14
CA GLU A 72 8.28 -4.40 -2.89
C GLU A 72 8.30 -2.87 -2.76
N PHE A 73 7.12 -2.23 -2.80
CA PHE A 73 7.03 -0.79 -2.57
C PHE A 73 7.46 -0.42 -1.13
N ASP A 74 7.04 -1.17 -0.12
CA ASP A 74 7.41 -0.94 1.29
C ASP A 74 8.92 -0.99 1.52
N THR A 75 9.63 -1.90 0.84
CA THR A 75 11.09 -2.08 0.97
C THR A 75 11.90 -1.08 0.12
N SER A 76 11.25 -0.34 -0.77
CA SER A 76 11.91 0.67 -1.61
C SER A 76 12.12 2.00 -0.86
N GLY A 77 13.30 2.18 -0.26
CA GLY A 77 13.66 3.38 0.53
C GLY A 77 13.61 4.72 -0.23
N GLN A 78 13.69 4.70 -1.56
CA GLN A 78 13.70 5.92 -2.38
C GLN A 78 12.43 6.77 -2.26
N TYR A 79 11.29 6.19 -1.86
CA TYR A 79 10.01 6.89 -1.71
C TYR A 79 9.77 7.41 -0.27
N GLY A 80 10.80 7.34 0.58
CA GLY A 80 10.78 7.72 1.99
C GLY A 80 10.25 6.61 2.91
N PRO A 81 10.07 6.90 4.20
CA PRO A 81 9.72 5.89 5.22
C PRO A 81 8.35 5.24 4.94
N CYS A 82 8.27 3.93 5.14
CA CYS A 82 7.06 3.10 4.96
C CYS A 82 6.28 2.83 6.25
N ILE A 83 6.91 2.97 7.41
CA ILE A 83 6.33 2.70 8.73
C ILE A 83 5.47 3.89 9.18
N GLY A 84 4.35 3.62 9.87
CA GLY A 84 3.48 4.65 10.45
C GLY A 84 2.70 5.52 9.47
N ASN A 85 2.68 5.19 8.16
CA ASN A 85 1.96 5.96 7.14
C ASN A 85 1.22 5.04 6.17
N ALA A 86 0.00 5.42 5.76
CA ALA A 86 -0.73 4.70 4.73
C ALA A 86 0.05 4.69 3.38
N ARG A 87 0.08 3.54 2.71
CA ARG A 87 0.77 3.36 1.42
C ARG A 87 0.32 4.39 0.38
N ILE A 88 -0.97 4.74 0.33
CA ILE A 88 -1.48 5.76 -0.61
C ILE A 88 -0.90 7.15 -0.36
N LYS A 89 -0.74 7.56 0.91
CA LYS A 89 -0.14 8.85 1.28
C LYS A 89 1.34 8.87 0.93
N ARG A 90 2.05 7.78 1.21
CA ARG A 90 3.46 7.63 0.83
C ARG A 90 3.66 7.72 -0.68
N TRP A 91 2.80 7.06 -1.46
CA TRP A 91 2.81 7.13 -2.92
C TRP A 91 2.57 8.56 -3.42
N LYS A 92 1.51 9.23 -2.94
CA LYS A 92 1.18 10.62 -3.32
C LYS A 92 2.30 11.60 -2.96
N ARG A 93 2.91 11.43 -1.78
CA ARG A 93 4.07 12.23 -1.36
C ARG A 93 5.24 12.05 -2.32
N ALA A 94 5.59 10.80 -2.65
CA ALA A 94 6.68 10.51 -3.58
C ALA A 94 6.42 11.08 -4.99
N HIS A 95 5.19 10.99 -5.48
CA HIS A 95 4.78 11.60 -6.74
C HIS A 95 4.93 13.13 -6.72
N ARG A 96 4.45 13.80 -5.67
CA ARG A 96 4.59 15.26 -5.48
C ARG A 96 6.06 15.70 -5.43
N LEU A 97 6.95 14.84 -4.93
CA LEU A 97 8.40 15.08 -4.91
C LEU A 97 9.09 14.76 -6.25
N GLY A 98 8.35 14.35 -7.29
CA GLY A 98 8.91 14.04 -8.60
C GLY A 98 9.69 12.72 -8.66
N LEU A 99 9.53 11.84 -7.66
CA LEU A 99 10.27 10.58 -7.55
C LEU A 99 9.72 9.46 -8.44
N LYS A 100 8.64 9.74 -9.19
CA LYS A 100 8.01 8.84 -10.17
C LYS A 100 7.73 7.43 -9.60
N PRO A 101 6.97 7.31 -8.49
CA PRO A 101 6.60 6.00 -7.96
C PRO A 101 5.79 5.19 -8.99
N PRO A 102 5.89 3.85 -9.01
CA PRO A 102 5.22 3.03 -10.03
C PRO A 102 3.71 3.16 -9.97
N ILE A 103 3.05 3.35 -11.11
CA ILE A 103 1.60 3.55 -11.17
C ILE A 103 0.82 2.29 -10.79
N GLU A 104 1.42 1.12 -10.99
CA GLU A 104 0.84 -0.18 -10.62
C GLU A 104 0.65 -0.32 -9.12
N VAL A 105 1.49 0.34 -8.30
CA VAL A 105 1.30 0.39 -6.84
C VAL A 105 0.00 1.14 -6.51
N LEU A 106 -0.22 2.30 -7.13
CA LEU A 106 -1.46 3.05 -6.93
C LEU A 106 -2.68 2.28 -7.46
N ALA A 107 -2.54 1.61 -8.60
CA ALA A 107 -3.60 0.78 -9.17
C ALA A 107 -4.02 -0.35 -8.22
N VAL A 108 -3.04 -1.08 -7.65
CA VAL A 108 -3.30 -2.12 -6.64
C VAL A 108 -4.02 -1.51 -5.43
N LEU A 109 -3.54 -0.38 -4.89
CA LEU A 109 -4.19 0.26 -3.74
C LEU A 109 -5.63 0.71 -4.01
N LEU A 110 -5.94 1.16 -5.24
CA LEU A 110 -7.30 1.52 -5.62
C LEU A 110 -8.21 0.29 -5.78
N LYS A 111 -7.68 -0.83 -6.28
CA LYS A 111 -8.42 -2.10 -6.45
C LYS A 111 -8.71 -2.81 -5.12
N GLU A 112 -7.76 -2.76 -4.18
CA GLU A 112 -7.91 -3.33 -2.84
C GLU A 112 -8.89 -2.55 -1.95
N GLY A 113 -9.22 -1.31 -2.31
CA GLY A 113 -10.08 -0.40 -1.54
C GLY A 113 -9.28 0.60 -0.70
N ARG A 114 -9.73 1.87 -0.68
CA ARG A 114 -9.07 2.95 0.09
C ARG A 114 -9.18 2.76 1.60
N ASP A 115 -10.25 2.11 2.03
CA ASP A 115 -10.61 1.77 3.40
C ASP A 115 -10.01 0.44 3.87
N ASN A 116 -9.40 -0.35 2.97
CA ASN A 116 -8.72 -1.59 3.33
C ASN A 116 -7.42 -1.31 4.08
N THR A 117 -7.51 -1.31 5.41
CA THR A 117 -6.37 -1.05 6.31
C THR A 117 -5.21 -2.01 6.06
N LYS A 118 -5.46 -3.28 5.74
CA LYS A 118 -4.40 -4.26 5.44
C LYS A 118 -3.63 -3.89 4.18
N ALA A 119 -4.33 -3.44 3.13
CA ALA A 119 -3.70 -2.96 1.91
C ALA A 119 -2.99 -1.60 2.10
N GLN A 120 -3.44 -0.76 3.03
CA GLN A 120 -2.80 0.53 3.32
C GLN A 120 -1.61 0.44 4.28
N ARG A 121 -1.56 -0.58 5.14
CA ARG A 121 -0.51 -0.75 6.14
C ARG A 121 0.70 -1.48 5.54
N ALA A 122 1.91 -0.97 5.79
CA ALA A 122 3.13 -1.65 5.36
C ALA A 122 3.32 -2.97 6.12
N HIS A 123 3.83 -4.02 5.47
CA HIS A 123 4.02 -5.31 6.14
C HIS A 123 5.04 -5.24 7.29
N VAL A 124 6.05 -4.37 7.18
CA VAL A 124 7.01 -4.13 8.26
C VAL A 124 6.33 -3.57 9.52
N ASP A 125 5.29 -2.76 9.34
CA ASP A 125 4.52 -2.15 10.42
C ASP A 125 3.67 -3.18 11.18
N GLU A 126 3.21 -4.23 10.49
CA GLU A 126 2.56 -5.41 11.08
C GLU A 126 3.54 -6.20 11.93
N LEU A 127 4.72 -6.55 11.38
CA LEU A 127 5.75 -7.32 12.08
C LEU A 127 6.27 -6.63 13.34
N LEU A 128 6.37 -5.30 13.33
CA LEU A 128 6.80 -4.52 14.49
C LEU A 128 5.68 -4.37 15.54
N GLY A 129 4.41 -4.38 15.11
CA GLY A 129 3.25 -4.32 15.99
C GLY A 129 2.96 -5.62 16.74
N SER A 130 3.37 -6.78 16.21
CA SER A 130 3.10 -8.10 16.80
C SER A 130 3.74 -8.34 18.18
N ARG A 131 4.62 -7.45 18.68
CA ARG A 131 5.20 -7.55 20.03
C ARG A 131 4.35 -6.95 21.14
N PHE A 132 3.28 -6.21 20.83
CA PHE A 132 2.51 -5.44 21.81
C PHE A 132 1.09 -5.98 22.05
N VAL A 133 0.77 -7.17 21.56
CA VAL A 133 -0.44 -7.88 22.01
C VAL A 133 -0.01 -8.79 23.17
N GLU A 134 0.01 -8.22 24.38
CA GLU A 134 0.16 -9.00 25.61
C GLU A 134 -1.04 -9.95 25.75
N THR A 135 -0.75 -11.23 25.95
CA THR A 135 -1.71 -12.29 26.33
C THR A 135 -2.28 -12.08 27.72
#